data_AF-A0AB34C6J5-F1
#
_entry.id   AF-A0AB34C6J5-F1
#
_cell.length_a   1.000
_cell.length_b   1.000
_cell.length_c   1.000
_cell.angle_alpha   90.00
_cell.angle_beta   90.00
_cell.angle_gamma   90.00
#
_symmetry.space_group_name_H-M   'P 1'
#
loop_
_entity.id
_entity.type
_entity.pdbx_description
1 polymer ?
#
loop_
_entity_poly.entity_id
_entity_poly.type
_entity_poly.pdbx_seq_one_letter_code
_entity_poly.pdbx_strand_id
1 'polypeptide(L)'
;MDFHPLTSSNTTDHPVAFINPQAPLLDLLIYAGLRIRAARDMLDSVSGMTSRNADDLDLMRFSSVATLLLQDGCDVLHVVEQRAMDLPEP
;
A
#
# COMPACT_ATOMS: atom_id res chain seq x y z
N MET A 1 18.75 -0.53 -12.96
CA MET A 1 17.54 -1.02 -12.26
C MET A 1 16.49 0.01 -12.54
N ASP A 2 15.40 -0.38 -13.18
CA ASP A 2 14.32 0.53 -13.56
C ASP A 2 13.31 0.55 -12.41
N PHE A 3 13.36 1.61 -11.61
CA PHE A 3 12.43 1.84 -10.50
C PHE A 3 11.14 2.47 -11.02
N HIS A 4 10.01 2.10 -10.44
CA HIS A 4 8.71 2.72 -10.73
C HIS A 4 8.25 3.55 -9.54
N PRO A 5 7.69 4.76 -9.74
CA PRO A 5 7.17 5.54 -8.64
C PRO A 5 5.93 4.86 -8.05
N LEU A 6 5.78 4.93 -6.73
CA LEU A 6 4.50 4.58 -6.09
C LEU A 6 3.48 5.68 -6.37
N THR A 7 2.23 5.30 -6.58
CA THR A 7 1.10 6.20 -6.83
C THR A 7 0.94 7.21 -5.70
N SER A 8 1.18 6.79 -4.45
CA SER A 8 1.19 7.67 -3.27
C SER A 8 2.23 8.80 -3.36
N SER A 9 3.28 8.63 -4.17
CA SER A 9 4.34 9.61 -4.37
C SER A 9 4.02 10.68 -5.43
N ASN A 10 2.87 10.59 -6.11
CA ASN A 10 2.46 11.54 -7.17
C ASN A 10 1.94 12.88 -6.64
N THR A 11 2.46 13.33 -5.49
CA THR A 11 2.09 14.60 -4.85
C THR A 11 2.90 15.79 -5.39
N THR A 12 3.99 15.51 -6.12
CA THR A 12 4.85 16.52 -6.74
C THR A 12 5.34 16.02 -8.10
N ASP A 13 5.91 16.91 -8.91
CA ASP A 13 6.51 16.57 -10.20
C ASP A 13 7.75 15.66 -10.09
N HIS A 14 8.27 15.46 -8.88
CA HIS A 14 9.47 14.69 -8.59
C HIS A 14 9.17 13.60 -7.56
N PRO A 15 8.69 12.40 -7.97
CA PRO A 15 8.42 11.33 -7.04
C PRO A 15 9.69 10.94 -6.27
N VAL A 16 9.52 10.60 -5.00
CA VAL A 16 10.63 10.26 -4.08
C VAL A 16 10.49 8.85 -3.49
N ALA A 17 9.30 8.25 -3.58
CA ALA A 17 9.07 6.87 -3.17
C ALA A 17 8.87 5.98 -4.40
N PHE A 18 9.65 4.89 -4.46
CA PHE A 18 9.73 4.01 -5.61
C PHE A 18 9.71 2.53 -5.20
N ILE A 19 9.23 1.70 -6.12
CA ILE A 19 9.33 0.24 -6.07
C ILE A 19 10.43 -0.25 -7.02
N ASN A 20 11.23 -1.23 -6.57
CA ASN A 20 12.08 -2.04 -7.43
C ASN A 20 11.28 -3.23 -7.96
N PRO A 21 10.79 -3.22 -9.21
CA PRO A 21 9.98 -4.31 -9.75
C PRO A 21 10.76 -5.63 -9.88
N GLN A 22 12.10 -5.55 -9.92
CA GLN A 22 13.00 -6.69 -10.06
C GLN A 22 13.47 -7.28 -8.73
N ALA A 23 12.99 -6.78 -7.58
CA ALA A 23 13.25 -7.39 -6.26
C ALA A 23 12.69 -8.83 -6.19
N PRO A 24 13.12 -9.70 -5.26
CA PRO A 24 12.56 -11.05 -5.15
C PRO A 24 11.03 -11.04 -5.03
N LEU A 25 10.34 -11.92 -5.76
CA LEU A 25 8.86 -11.93 -5.82
C LEU A 25 8.23 -12.12 -4.43
N LEU A 26 8.85 -12.96 -3.59
CA LEU A 26 8.44 -13.17 -2.21
C LEU A 26 8.54 -11.89 -1.37
N ASP A 27 9.61 -11.11 -1.54
CA ASP A 27 9.81 -9.86 -0.79
C ASP A 27 8.77 -8.80 -1.20
N LEU A 28 8.46 -8.72 -2.50
CA LEU A 28 7.39 -7.87 -3.01
C LEU A 28 6.03 -8.27 -2.43
N LEU A 29 5.72 -9.56 -2.41
CA LEU A 29 4.46 -10.07 -1.83
C LEU A 29 4.37 -9.82 -0.32
N ILE A 30 5.46 -10.01 0.42
CA ILE A 30 5.52 -9.71 1.85
C ILE A 30 5.26 -8.23 2.09
N TYR A 31 5.90 -7.35 1.32
CA TYR A 31 5.72 -5.90 1.42
C TYR A 31 4.28 -5.49 1.11
N ALA A 32 3.71 -5.93 -0.02
CA ALA A 32 2.33 -5.64 -0.40
C ALA A 32 1.35 -6.08 0.70
N GLY A 33 1.50 -7.32 1.17
CA GLY A 33 0.67 -7.87 2.24
C GLY A 33 0.82 -7.11 3.55
N LEU A 34 2.02 -6.66 3.91
CA LEU A 34 2.25 -5.86 5.11
C LEU A 34 1.46 -4.55 5.04
N ARG A 35 1.54 -3.82 3.92
CA ARG A 35 0.85 -2.53 3.76
C ARG A 35 -0.67 -2.68 3.76
N ILE A 36 -1.21 -3.67 3.05
CA ILE A 36 -2.65 -3.95 3.01
C ILE A 36 -3.17 -4.32 4.40
N ARG A 37 -2.47 -5.19 5.13
CA ARG A 37 -2.87 -5.56 6.50
C ARG A 37 -2.79 -4.37 7.46
N ALA A 38 -1.74 -3.55 7.39
CA ALA A 38 -1.63 -2.35 8.21
C ALA A 38 -2.79 -1.37 7.97
N ALA A 39 -3.20 -1.18 6.71
CA ALA A 39 -4.35 -0.36 6.38
C ALA A 39 -5.66 -0.94 6.94
N ARG A 40 -5.88 -2.26 6.80
CA ARG A 40 -7.02 -2.94 7.42
C ARG A 40 -7.05 -2.74 8.93
N ASP A 41 -5.93 -3.01 9.62
CA ASP A 41 -5.85 -2.90 11.07
C ASP A 41 -6.11 -1.45 11.54
N MET A 42 -5.70 -0.45 10.74
CA MET A 42 -6.01 0.96 10.96
C MET A 42 -7.51 1.27 10.79
N LEU A 43 -8.16 0.76 9.73
CA LEU A 43 -9.60 0.93 9.51
C LEU A 43 -10.46 0.22 10.55
N ASP A 44 -10.01 -0.94 11.04
CA ASP A 44 -10.65 -1.65 12.15
C ASP A 44 -10.59 -0.81 13.43
N SER A 45 -9.43 -0.18 13.70
CA SER A 45 -9.28 0.75 14.82
C SER A 45 -10.22 1.96 14.69
N VAL A 46 -10.29 2.58 13.50
CA VAL A 46 -11.22 3.69 13.21
C VAL A 46 -12.67 3.30 13.45
N SER A 47 -13.08 2.12 12.99
CA SER A 47 -14.44 1.61 13.17
C SER A 47 -14.81 1.43 14.65
N GLY A 48 -13.83 1.13 15.51
CA GLY A 48 -14.01 1.14 16.96
C GLY A 48 -14.08 2.54 17.57
N MET A 49 -13.32 3.49 17.03
CA MET A 49 -13.21 4.88 17.53
C MET A 49 -14.45 5.74 17.23
N THR A 50 -15.10 5.56 16.08
CA THR A 50 -16.36 6.25 15.73
C THR A 50 -17.48 6.03 16.77
N SER A 51 -17.42 4.92 17.51
CA SER A 51 -18.39 4.61 18.57
C SER A 51 -18.08 5.22 19.95
N ARG A 52 -16.88 5.79 20.16
CA ARG A 52 -16.35 6.17 21.49
C ARG A 52 -15.80 7.60 21.64
N ASN A 53 -16.32 8.58 20.89
CA ASN A 53 -15.92 10.01 20.91
C ASN A 53 -14.64 10.36 20.12
N ALA A 54 -14.41 9.77 18.95
CA ALA A 54 -13.42 10.34 18.01
C ALA A 54 -13.91 11.68 17.46
N ASP A 55 -13.02 12.67 17.38
CA ASP A 55 -13.31 13.89 16.62
C ASP A 55 -13.18 13.62 15.10
N ASP A 56 -13.87 14.41 14.29
CA ASP A 56 -13.89 14.24 12.82
C ASP A 56 -12.49 14.36 12.20
N LEU A 57 -11.58 15.08 12.86
CA LEU A 57 -10.21 15.31 12.38
C LEU A 57 -9.36 14.05 12.53
N ASP A 58 -9.47 13.34 13.64
CA ASP A 58 -8.79 12.07 13.88
C ASP A 58 -9.26 11.03 12.84
N LEU A 59 -10.57 10.91 12.63
CA LEU A 59 -11.13 9.99 11.64
C LEU A 59 -10.59 10.27 10.23
N MET A 60 -10.53 11.54 9.82
CA MET A 60 -9.94 11.92 8.53
C MET A 60 -8.45 11.56 8.43
N ARG A 61 -7.66 11.78 9.50
CA ARG A 61 -6.23 11.47 9.51
C ARG A 61 -5.98 9.98 9.39
N PHE A 62 -6.68 9.15 10.17
CA PHE A 62 -6.54 7.71 10.09
C PHE A 62 -6.98 7.17 8.73
N SER A 63 -8.10 7.65 8.19
CA SER A 63 -8.56 7.27 6.85
C SER A 63 -7.52 7.62 5.79
N SER A 64 -6.93 8.82 5.86
CA SER A 64 -5.91 9.28 4.91
C SER A 64 -4.65 8.40 4.93
N VAL A 65 -4.18 8.01 6.13
CA VAL A 65 -3.03 7.10 6.24
C VAL A 65 -3.37 5.70 5.72
N ALA A 66 -4.56 5.18 6.04
CA ALA A 66 -5.01 3.90 5.52
C ALA A 66 -5.08 3.90 3.98
N THR A 67 -5.53 4.99 3.36
CA THR A 67 -5.53 5.15 1.91
C THR A 67 -4.13 5.10 1.32
N LEU A 68 -3.15 5.81 1.92
CA LEU A 68 -1.75 5.79 1.46
C LEU A 68 -1.15 4.37 1.56
N LEU A 69 -1.41 3.67 2.66
CA LEU A 69 -0.95 2.29 2.85
C LEU A 69 -1.57 1.33 1.82
N LEU A 70 -2.86 1.48 1.51
CA LEU A 70 -3.52 0.68 0.48
C LEU A 70 -2.95 0.98 -0.91
N GLN A 71 -2.73 2.26 -1.25
CA GLN A 71 -2.11 2.64 -2.52
C GLN A 71 -0.74 1.97 -2.69
N ASP A 72 0.14 2.09 -1.71
CA ASP A 72 1.46 1.46 -1.73
C ASP A 72 1.37 -0.08 -1.85
N GLY A 73 0.44 -0.69 -1.11
CA GLY A 73 0.23 -2.13 -1.14
C GLY A 73 -0.28 -2.62 -2.50
N CYS A 74 -1.23 -1.92 -3.09
CA CYS A 74 -1.81 -2.24 -4.39
C CYS A 74 -0.82 -2.05 -5.53
N ASP A 75 -0.01 -0.98 -5.51
CA ASP A 75 1.02 -0.76 -6.53
C ASP A 75 2.02 -1.93 -6.58
N VAL A 76 2.43 -2.41 -5.40
CA VAL A 76 3.37 -3.54 -5.30
C VAL A 76 2.68 -4.85 -5.66
N LEU A 77 1.44 -5.05 -5.23
CA LEU A 77 0.66 -6.24 -5.59
C LEU A 77 0.48 -6.34 -7.11
N HIS A 78 0.25 -5.22 -7.79
CA HIS A 78 0.14 -5.19 -9.24
C HIS A 78 1.39 -5.73 -9.94
N VAL A 79 2.59 -5.34 -9.46
CA VAL A 79 3.86 -5.87 -9.98
C VAL A 79 4.02 -7.36 -9.67
N VAL A 80 3.58 -7.81 -8.48
CA VAL A 80 3.56 -9.24 -8.13
C VAL A 80 2.67 -10.03 -9.09
N GLU A 81 1.46 -9.53 -9.36
CA GLU A 81 0.49 -10.16 -10.27
C GLU A 81 1.07 -10.26 -11.69
N GLN A 82 1.62 -9.17 -12.23
CA GLN A 82 2.26 -9.17 -13.54
C GLN A 82 3.34 -10.25 -13.64
N ARG A 83 4.24 -10.30 -12.67
CA ARG A 83 5.33 -11.28 -12.66
C ARG A 83 4.88 -12.70 -12.43
N ALA A 84 3.81 -12.90 -11.65
CA ALA A 84 3.23 -14.21 -11.44
C ALA A 84 2.58 -14.76 -12.73
N MET A 85 1.97 -13.90 -13.54
CA MET A 85 1.40 -14.29 -14.85
C MET A 85 2.48 -14.66 -15.87
N ASP A 86 3.70 -14.12 -15.73
CA ASP A 86 4.84 -14.44 -16.60
C ASP A 86 5.59 -15.72 -16.16
N LEU A 87 5.24 -16.32 -15.03
CA LEU A 87 5.84 -17.58 -14.59
C LEU A 87 5.33 -18.73 -15.48
N PRO A 88 6.19 -19.70 -15.86
CA PRO A 88 5.74 -20.92 -16.50
C PRO A 88 4.77 -21.66 -15.58
N GLU A 89 3.71 -22.23 -16.13
CA GLU A 89 2.84 -23.14 -15.37
C GLU A 89 3.67 -24.30 -14.80
N PRO A 90 3.40 -24.71 -13.54
CA PRO A 90 4.15 -25.75 -12.85
C PRO A 90 4.04 -27.14 -13.49
#